data_AF-A0A8H8CP40-F1
#
_entry.id   AF-A0A8H8CP40-F1
#
_cell.length_a   1.000
_cell.length_b   1.000
_cell.length_c   1.000
_cell.angle_alpha   90.00
_cell.angle_beta   90.00
_cell.angle_gamma   90.00
#
_symmetry.space_group_name_H-M   'P 1'
#
loop_
_entity.id
_entity.type
_entity.pdbx_description
1 polymer ?
#
loop_
_entity_poly.entity_id
_entity_poly.type
_entity_poly.pdbx_seq_one_letter_code
_entity_poly.pdbx_strand_id
1 'polypeptide(L)'
;MPSPEMQAFFSWFQSNDGYIDTAAMDVMDFPASEGGRGAIALVDIPENHTVFSIPRKLLLTPRTSALPAKMGERAWKKTFELHRGWAGLILCMMWEAAQGAQSKWCSYFEMMPTTFDTPMFWSEDELAELKGTSVVDKLGKDDAEKTYAEKVLPAIQSRPDLFAQEDIPTLYSLDVFHMMGTRIQSRSFTVEKDESELADAGQDQDVGNASMGSAMDVDEPEATGHEHEDGAVDEHNEDDDEGEDEDGDEADEDDNTEIAMVPLADILNARYKSENVRLFYEPECLKMVSTRVIKAGEQIWNTYGDPPNAELLRAYGHVDWLPLPFTSKSESGNAQEQEYGNPGDVLEIRADLVVQCVLDELNANANVGGGNSPMTMDDMEPRIDWWMEDVGEDVFVLEHPLADTDASQSSTADPKQRLVQTLTPSLLAFIRLLSLPAADFARAQQKDKMPKPGADARALRVARAVLVRRAGMYVGGGVLEDKAALGALDAVPVSVGDVGKRRRRHAIMVRLGEKRVLEALLGVVDEAAGWVEKEEGAGAKDEKKNKRKAAKDEDAEGGRKKRR
;
A
#
# COMPACT_ATOMS: atom_id res chain seq x y z
N MET A 1 -33.28 -2.14 -14.96
CA MET A 1 -34.34 -2.72 -14.11
C MET A 1 -33.59 -3.55 -13.09
N PRO A 2 -33.57 -3.11 -11.82
CA PRO A 2 -32.77 -3.76 -10.80
C PRO A 2 -33.21 -5.21 -10.65
N SER A 3 -32.27 -6.10 -10.38
CA SER A 3 -32.59 -7.50 -10.07
C SER A 3 -33.55 -7.56 -8.88
N PRO A 4 -34.39 -8.61 -8.77
CA PRO A 4 -35.29 -8.77 -7.62
C PRO A 4 -34.57 -8.70 -6.26
N GLU A 5 -33.34 -9.22 -6.21
CA GLU A 5 -32.46 -9.17 -5.04
C GLU A 5 -32.06 -7.73 -4.70
N MET A 6 -31.65 -6.92 -5.70
CA MET A 6 -31.34 -5.50 -5.51
C MET A 6 -32.55 -4.69 -5.04
N GLN A 7 -33.75 -5.01 -5.52
CA GLN A 7 -34.98 -4.34 -5.08
C GLN A 7 -35.29 -4.64 -3.61
N ALA A 8 -35.08 -5.89 -3.18
CA ALA A 8 -35.21 -6.27 -1.77
C ALA A 8 -34.18 -5.53 -0.91
N PHE A 9 -32.92 -5.47 -1.36
CA PHE A 9 -31.86 -4.71 -0.68
C PHE A 9 -32.18 -3.21 -0.57
N PHE A 10 -32.60 -2.55 -1.65
CA PHE A 10 -32.99 -1.14 -1.61
C PHE A 10 -34.19 -0.89 -0.68
N SER A 11 -35.18 -1.79 -0.69
CA SER A 11 -36.33 -1.69 0.21
C SER A 11 -35.91 -1.81 1.67
N TRP A 12 -35.01 -2.76 1.99
CA TRP A 12 -34.42 -2.90 3.31
C TRP A 12 -33.63 -1.65 3.72
N PHE A 13 -32.78 -1.14 2.83
CA PHE A 13 -31.95 0.05 3.06
C PHE A 13 -32.81 1.28 3.37
N GLN A 14 -33.84 1.54 2.55
CA GLN A 14 -34.79 2.64 2.74
C GLN A 14 -35.64 2.46 4.01
N SER A 15 -36.01 1.23 4.37
CA SER A 15 -36.76 0.97 5.61
C SER A 15 -35.96 1.24 6.88
N ASN A 16 -34.63 1.32 6.78
CA ASN A 16 -33.72 1.63 7.88
C ASN A 16 -33.19 3.08 7.82
N ASP A 17 -33.94 3.99 7.19
CA ASP A 17 -33.63 5.42 7.01
C ASP A 17 -32.46 5.73 6.05
N GLY A 18 -32.03 4.75 5.24
CA GLY A 18 -31.11 4.99 4.14
C GLY A 18 -31.77 5.75 2.99
N TYR A 19 -31.08 6.74 2.43
CA TYR A 19 -31.55 7.45 1.24
C TYR A 19 -30.79 6.97 0.00
N ILE A 20 -31.50 6.76 -1.11
CA ILE A 20 -30.92 6.41 -2.40
C ILE A 20 -31.73 7.08 -3.50
N ASP A 21 -31.06 7.76 -4.42
CA ASP A 21 -31.69 8.34 -5.61
C ASP A 21 -31.87 7.26 -6.69
N THR A 22 -32.95 6.48 -6.58
CA THR A 22 -33.29 5.41 -7.54
C THR A 22 -33.71 5.94 -8.92
N ALA A 23 -33.89 7.25 -9.09
CA ALA A 23 -34.08 7.87 -10.39
C ALA A 23 -32.75 8.16 -11.08
N ALA A 24 -31.70 8.43 -10.30
CA ALA A 24 -30.37 8.76 -10.80
C ALA A 24 -29.43 7.56 -10.93
N MET A 25 -29.58 6.53 -10.08
CA MET A 25 -28.65 5.39 -10.03
C MET A 25 -29.39 4.05 -10.01
N ASP A 26 -28.78 3.04 -10.63
CA ASP A 26 -29.11 1.60 -10.46
C ASP A 26 -27.83 0.79 -10.21
N VAL A 27 -27.96 -0.48 -9.86
CA VAL A 27 -26.84 -1.43 -9.75
C VAL A 27 -26.93 -2.45 -10.87
N MET A 28 -25.82 -2.72 -11.53
CA MET A 28 -25.74 -3.72 -12.60
C MET A 28 -24.42 -4.49 -12.57
N ASP A 29 -24.40 -5.62 -13.27
CA ASP A 29 -23.18 -6.42 -13.44
C ASP A 29 -22.44 -5.96 -14.71
N PHE A 30 -21.26 -5.36 -14.49
CA PHE A 30 -20.31 -5.01 -15.53
C PHE A 30 -19.41 -6.21 -15.88
N PRO A 31 -18.69 -6.18 -17.01
CA PRO A 31 -17.64 -7.16 -17.29
C PRO A 31 -16.63 -7.24 -16.13
N ALA A 32 -16.00 -8.40 -15.95
CA ALA A 32 -15.01 -8.60 -14.88
C ALA A 32 -13.82 -7.61 -14.95
N SER A 33 -13.50 -7.10 -16.14
CA SER A 33 -12.49 -6.04 -16.34
C SER A 33 -12.89 -4.67 -15.80
N GLU A 34 -14.16 -4.50 -15.43
CA GLU A 34 -14.75 -3.26 -14.91
C GLU A 34 -15.27 -3.40 -13.48
N GLY A 35 -14.82 -4.43 -12.76
CA GLY A 35 -15.13 -4.63 -11.34
C GLY A 35 -16.32 -5.56 -11.05
N GLY A 36 -17.03 -6.02 -12.07
CA GLY A 36 -18.20 -6.89 -11.88
C GLY A 36 -19.42 -6.09 -11.44
N ARG A 37 -20.05 -6.43 -10.31
CA ARG A 37 -21.22 -5.69 -9.82
C ARG A 37 -20.82 -4.26 -9.43
N GLY A 38 -21.54 -3.27 -9.93
CA GLY A 38 -21.25 -1.85 -9.67
C GLY A 38 -22.47 -0.96 -9.88
N ALA A 39 -22.34 0.32 -9.56
CA ALA A 39 -23.41 1.30 -9.76
C ALA A 39 -23.32 1.99 -11.14
N ILE A 40 -24.46 2.28 -11.75
CA ILE A 40 -24.55 3.00 -13.04
C ILE A 40 -25.45 4.23 -12.89
N ALA A 41 -25.08 5.33 -13.54
CA ALA A 41 -25.93 6.50 -13.70
C ALA A 41 -27.04 6.26 -14.74
N LEU A 42 -28.29 6.43 -14.36
CA LEU A 42 -29.46 6.34 -15.25
C LEU A 42 -29.73 7.63 -16.02
N VAL A 43 -29.32 8.76 -15.44
CA VAL A 43 -29.44 10.11 -16.00
C VAL A 43 -28.12 10.84 -15.80
N ASP A 44 -27.96 12.00 -16.45
CA ASP A 44 -26.83 12.88 -16.17
C ASP A 44 -26.92 13.36 -14.71
N ILE A 45 -25.96 12.96 -13.89
CA ILE A 45 -25.85 13.36 -12.48
C ILE A 45 -24.99 14.63 -12.42
N PRO A 46 -25.49 15.74 -11.86
CA PRO A 46 -24.69 16.95 -11.73
C PRO A 46 -23.58 16.77 -10.69
N GLU A 47 -22.59 17.66 -10.72
CA GLU A 47 -21.57 17.76 -9.65
C GLU A 47 -22.23 18.16 -8.32
N ASN A 48 -21.70 17.67 -7.20
CA ASN A 48 -22.21 17.89 -5.84
C ASN A 48 -23.63 17.34 -5.60
N HIS A 49 -24.01 16.27 -6.30
CA HIS A 49 -25.27 15.57 -6.10
C HIS A 49 -25.10 14.40 -5.12
N THR A 50 -25.96 14.32 -4.11
CA THR A 50 -25.98 13.17 -3.19
C THR A 50 -26.65 11.98 -3.87
N VAL A 51 -25.86 10.95 -4.20
CA VAL A 51 -26.34 9.73 -4.85
C VAL A 51 -27.08 8.84 -3.84
N PHE A 52 -26.53 8.71 -2.63
CA PHE A 52 -27.15 8.02 -1.50
C PHE A 52 -26.56 8.49 -0.16
N SER A 53 -27.29 8.27 0.94
CA SER A 53 -26.80 8.48 2.30
C SER A 53 -27.08 7.28 3.21
N ILE A 54 -26.10 6.93 4.03
CA ILE A 54 -26.12 5.79 4.95
C ILE A 54 -26.15 6.30 6.39
N PRO A 55 -27.26 6.11 7.14
CA PRO A 55 -27.29 6.32 8.58
C PRO A 55 -26.19 5.55 9.31
N ARG A 56 -25.52 6.18 10.31
CA ARG A 56 -24.44 5.52 11.06
C ARG A 56 -24.87 4.23 11.77
N LYS A 57 -26.13 4.17 12.23
CA LYS A 57 -26.73 2.95 12.79
C LYS A 57 -26.80 1.74 11.84
N LEU A 58 -26.67 1.95 10.52
CA LEU A 58 -26.66 0.88 9.52
C LEU A 58 -25.26 0.32 9.25
N LEU A 59 -24.21 1.02 9.68
CA LEU A 59 -22.85 0.51 9.63
C LEU A 59 -22.75 -0.78 10.45
N LEU A 60 -22.03 -1.78 9.96
CA LEU A 60 -21.75 -2.98 10.72
C LEU A 60 -20.36 -2.85 11.33
N THR A 61 -20.33 -2.65 12.64
CA THR A 61 -19.15 -2.50 13.49
C THR A 61 -19.35 -3.30 14.77
N PRO A 62 -18.31 -3.56 15.57
CA PRO A 62 -18.51 -4.18 16.88
C PRO A 62 -19.47 -3.38 17.78
N ARG A 63 -19.57 -2.05 17.60
CA ARG A 63 -20.47 -1.21 18.39
C ARG A 63 -21.92 -1.34 17.99
N THR A 64 -22.20 -1.48 16.70
CA THR A 64 -23.58 -1.59 16.20
C THR A 64 -24.15 -3.00 16.34
N SER A 65 -23.29 -4.03 16.38
CA SER A 65 -23.72 -5.41 16.63
C SER A 65 -24.12 -5.64 18.10
N ALA A 66 -25.11 -6.50 18.31
CA ALA A 66 -25.54 -6.88 19.66
C ALA A 66 -24.59 -7.90 20.34
N LEU A 67 -23.62 -8.45 19.60
CA LEU A 67 -22.78 -9.54 20.08
C LEU A 67 -21.86 -9.13 21.25
N PRO A 68 -21.08 -8.03 21.19
CA PRO A 68 -20.15 -7.70 22.28
C PRO A 68 -20.86 -7.49 23.62
N ALA A 69 -22.03 -6.85 23.61
CA ALA A 69 -22.86 -6.68 24.80
C ALA A 69 -23.36 -8.03 25.36
N LYS A 70 -23.71 -9.00 24.50
CA LYS A 70 -24.14 -10.34 24.91
C LYS A 70 -22.99 -11.20 25.44
N MET A 71 -21.80 -11.05 24.86
CA MET A 71 -20.55 -11.70 25.31
C MET A 71 -20.10 -11.17 26.67
N GLY A 72 -20.34 -9.88 26.91
CA GLY A 72 -19.95 -9.15 28.11
C GLY A 72 -18.62 -8.41 27.88
N GLU A 73 -18.59 -7.12 28.20
CA GLU A 73 -17.47 -6.23 27.88
C GLU A 73 -16.13 -6.70 28.46
N ARG A 74 -16.14 -7.26 29.67
CA ARG A 74 -14.92 -7.78 30.30
C ARG A 74 -14.33 -8.95 29.52
N ALA A 75 -15.17 -9.88 29.05
CA ALA A 75 -14.71 -11.00 28.26
C ALA A 75 -14.20 -10.52 26.89
N TRP A 76 -14.95 -9.63 26.25
CA TRP A 76 -14.63 -9.05 24.95
C TRP A 76 -13.29 -8.30 24.95
N LYS A 77 -13.12 -7.36 25.90
CA LYS A 77 -11.93 -6.50 25.96
C LYS A 77 -10.75 -7.18 26.65
N LYS A 78 -10.92 -7.75 27.85
CA LYS A 78 -9.81 -8.20 28.71
C LYS A 78 -9.46 -9.68 28.60
N THR A 79 -10.36 -10.53 28.11
CA THR A 79 -10.11 -11.99 28.07
C THR A 79 -9.71 -12.46 26.68
N PHE A 80 -10.37 -11.95 25.65
CA PHE A 80 -10.13 -12.35 24.27
C PHE A 80 -9.57 -11.24 23.39
N GLU A 81 -9.46 -10.02 23.91
CA GLU A 81 -8.90 -8.85 23.22
C GLU A 81 -9.56 -8.55 21.86
N LEU A 82 -10.82 -8.94 21.68
CA LEU A 82 -11.57 -8.77 20.42
C LEU A 82 -11.95 -7.32 20.11
N HIS A 83 -11.46 -6.36 20.89
CA HIS A 83 -11.59 -4.94 20.62
C HIS A 83 -10.43 -4.40 19.78
N ARG A 84 -9.33 -5.15 19.67
CA ARG A 84 -8.17 -4.85 18.84
C ARG A 84 -8.27 -5.61 17.51
N GLY A 85 -7.74 -4.99 16.45
CA GLY A 85 -7.73 -5.54 15.10
C GLY A 85 -9.10 -5.92 14.55
N TRP A 86 -9.11 -6.77 13.52
CA TRP A 86 -10.35 -7.15 12.83
C TRP A 86 -11.08 -8.33 13.48
N ALA A 87 -10.46 -9.07 14.40
CA ALA A 87 -11.01 -10.30 14.97
C ALA A 87 -12.43 -10.13 15.55
N GLY A 88 -12.66 -9.02 16.25
CA GLY A 88 -13.98 -8.69 16.80
C GLY A 88 -15.04 -8.41 15.75
N LEU A 89 -14.69 -7.63 14.72
CA LEU A 89 -15.60 -7.34 13.62
C LEU A 89 -15.91 -8.61 12.81
N ILE A 90 -14.91 -9.45 12.54
CA ILE A 90 -15.09 -10.74 11.88
C ILE A 90 -16.08 -11.60 12.66
N LEU A 91 -15.91 -11.73 13.99
CA LEU A 91 -16.81 -12.51 14.81
C LEU A 91 -18.24 -11.93 14.84
N CYS A 92 -18.38 -10.61 14.85
CA CYS A 92 -19.69 -9.96 14.72
C CYS A 92 -20.33 -10.31 13.37
N MET A 93 -19.59 -10.24 12.26
CA MET A 93 -20.09 -10.60 10.94
C MET A 93 -20.50 -12.08 10.85
N MET A 94 -19.72 -12.99 11.45
CA MET A 94 -20.05 -14.42 11.52
C MET A 94 -21.35 -14.64 12.30
N TRP A 95 -21.50 -13.97 13.45
CA TRP A 95 -22.70 -14.07 14.28
C TRP A 95 -23.94 -13.53 13.57
N GLU A 96 -23.88 -12.33 12.99
CA GLU A 96 -25.00 -11.74 12.25
C GLU A 96 -25.39 -12.60 11.04
N ALA A 97 -24.42 -13.15 10.30
CA ALA A 97 -24.69 -14.05 9.19
C ALA A 97 -25.38 -15.35 9.64
N ALA A 98 -24.97 -15.91 10.78
CA ALA A 98 -25.56 -17.13 11.34
C ALA A 98 -27.02 -16.95 11.77
N GLN A 99 -27.43 -15.74 12.17
CA GLN A 99 -28.82 -15.46 12.54
C GLN A 99 -29.80 -15.43 11.35
N GLY A 100 -29.28 -15.36 10.11
CA GLY A 100 -30.08 -15.32 8.90
C GLY A 100 -31.13 -14.21 8.95
N ALA A 101 -32.41 -14.57 8.73
CA ALA A 101 -33.53 -13.63 8.68
C ALA A 101 -33.80 -12.85 9.98
N GLN A 102 -33.20 -13.26 11.11
CA GLN A 102 -33.30 -12.51 12.37
C GLN A 102 -32.27 -11.38 12.45
N SER A 103 -31.20 -11.41 11.64
CA SER A 103 -30.23 -10.34 11.61
C SER A 103 -30.79 -9.12 10.92
N LYS A 104 -30.48 -7.95 11.49
CA LYS A 104 -30.74 -6.66 10.87
C LYS A 104 -30.07 -6.54 9.50
N TRP A 105 -28.91 -7.17 9.29
CA TRP A 105 -28.11 -7.06 8.07
C TRP A 105 -28.33 -8.23 7.10
N CYS A 106 -29.37 -9.05 7.27
CA CYS A 106 -29.61 -10.22 6.42
C CYS A 106 -29.54 -9.90 4.91
N SER A 107 -30.29 -8.89 4.45
CA SER A 107 -30.28 -8.47 3.05
C SER A 107 -28.94 -7.91 2.58
N TYR A 108 -28.12 -7.38 3.48
CA TYR A 108 -26.76 -6.95 3.15
C TYR A 108 -25.82 -8.16 2.94
N PHE A 109 -25.90 -9.17 3.81
CA PHE A 109 -25.13 -10.42 3.64
C PHE A 109 -25.48 -11.18 2.36
N GLU A 110 -26.76 -11.18 1.96
CA GLU A 110 -27.23 -11.79 0.71
C GLU A 110 -26.63 -11.10 -0.53
N MET A 111 -26.30 -9.82 -0.44
CA MET A 111 -25.71 -9.04 -1.53
C MET A 111 -24.20 -9.18 -1.66
N MET A 112 -23.51 -9.58 -0.58
CA MET A 112 -22.06 -9.68 -0.57
C MET A 112 -21.53 -10.85 -1.40
N PRO A 113 -20.31 -10.73 -1.98
CA PRO A 113 -19.68 -11.83 -2.70
C PRO A 113 -19.50 -13.06 -1.82
N THR A 114 -19.71 -14.23 -2.42
CA THR A 114 -19.49 -15.55 -1.81
C THR A 114 -18.19 -16.21 -2.27
N THR A 115 -17.52 -15.59 -3.25
CA THR A 115 -16.25 -16.06 -3.81
C THR A 115 -15.34 -14.86 -4.04
N PHE A 116 -14.04 -15.04 -3.78
CA PHE A 116 -13.02 -14.03 -4.05
C PHE A 116 -11.90 -14.61 -4.92
N ASP A 117 -11.29 -13.74 -5.71
CA ASP A 117 -10.08 -14.02 -6.47
C ASP A 117 -8.82 -13.48 -5.77
N THR A 118 -8.91 -13.14 -4.47
CA THR A 118 -7.76 -12.76 -3.65
C THR A 118 -6.79 -13.94 -3.48
N PRO A 119 -5.46 -13.69 -3.42
CA PRO A 119 -4.47 -14.76 -3.33
C PRO A 119 -4.58 -15.64 -2.08
N MET A 120 -5.29 -15.21 -1.04
CA MET A 120 -5.59 -16.04 0.15
C MET A 120 -6.28 -17.38 -0.21
N PHE A 121 -7.05 -17.42 -1.31
CA PHE A 121 -7.77 -18.62 -1.77
C PHE A 121 -7.10 -19.33 -2.96
N TRP A 122 -5.84 -18.99 -3.25
CA TRP A 122 -5.09 -19.57 -4.37
C TRP A 122 -4.37 -20.84 -3.95
N SER A 123 -4.13 -21.74 -4.91
CA SER A 123 -3.27 -22.90 -4.67
C SER A 123 -1.79 -22.50 -4.63
N GLU A 124 -0.92 -23.38 -4.11
CA GLU A 124 0.52 -23.14 -4.10
C GLU A 124 1.11 -22.92 -5.51
N ASP A 125 0.59 -23.65 -6.51
CA ASP A 125 0.99 -23.49 -7.91
C ASP A 125 0.56 -22.13 -8.48
N GLU A 126 -0.61 -21.63 -8.08
CA GLU A 126 -1.09 -20.30 -8.47
C GLU A 126 -0.28 -19.18 -7.78
N LEU A 127 0.06 -19.35 -6.50
CA LEU A 127 0.92 -18.42 -5.76
C LEU A 127 2.35 -18.39 -6.33
N ALA A 128 2.85 -19.50 -6.86
CA ALA A 128 4.15 -19.56 -7.50
C ALA A 128 4.27 -18.65 -8.75
N GLU A 129 3.15 -18.32 -9.40
CA GLU A 129 3.11 -17.36 -10.52
C GLU A 129 3.31 -15.90 -10.06
N LEU A 130 3.11 -15.61 -8.76
CA LEU A 130 3.37 -14.32 -8.11
C LEU A 130 4.76 -14.24 -7.47
N LYS A 131 5.60 -15.27 -7.63
CA LYS A 131 6.94 -15.27 -7.05
C LYS A 131 7.76 -14.09 -7.56
N GLY A 132 8.33 -13.35 -6.62
CA GLY A 132 9.07 -12.12 -6.87
C GLY A 132 8.20 -10.86 -6.79
N THR A 133 6.90 -10.94 -6.56
CA THR A 133 6.07 -9.79 -6.17
C THR A 133 6.00 -9.71 -4.64
N SER A 134 5.62 -8.58 -4.06
CA SER A 134 5.43 -8.44 -2.61
C SER A 134 4.11 -9.04 -2.10
N VAL A 135 3.23 -9.48 -3.01
CA VAL A 135 1.89 -9.98 -2.69
C VAL A 135 1.93 -11.21 -1.77
N VAL A 136 2.83 -12.15 -2.05
CA VAL A 136 2.89 -13.43 -1.33
C VAL A 136 3.35 -13.22 0.13
N ASP A 137 4.30 -12.31 0.33
CA ASP A 137 4.86 -12.01 1.66
C ASP A 137 3.83 -11.28 2.55
N LYS A 138 2.86 -10.58 1.97
CA LYS A 138 1.86 -9.73 2.66
C LYS A 138 0.48 -10.40 2.85
N LEU A 139 0.37 -11.72 2.69
CA LEU A 139 -0.94 -12.41 2.79
C LEU A 139 -1.47 -12.54 4.23
N GLY A 140 -0.59 -12.65 5.23
CA GLY A 140 -0.98 -12.75 6.64
C GLY A 140 -1.86 -13.95 6.98
N LYS A 141 -1.86 -15.01 6.15
CA LYS A 141 -2.73 -16.18 6.34
C LYS A 141 -2.43 -16.92 7.64
N ASP A 142 -1.15 -17.14 7.93
CA ASP A 142 -0.73 -17.86 9.14
C ASP A 142 -1.12 -17.09 10.41
N ASP A 143 -1.00 -15.76 10.39
CA ASP A 143 -1.42 -14.90 11.51
C ASP A 143 -2.94 -14.93 11.69
N ALA A 144 -3.71 -14.87 10.61
CA ALA A 144 -5.17 -15.00 10.66
C ALA A 144 -5.63 -16.35 11.25
N GLU A 145 -5.00 -17.46 10.84
CA GLU A 145 -5.28 -18.79 11.38
C GLU A 145 -4.90 -18.90 12.87
N LYS A 146 -3.79 -18.27 13.27
CA LYS A 146 -3.36 -18.19 14.67
C LYS A 146 -4.36 -17.41 15.52
N THR A 147 -4.79 -16.22 15.10
CA THR A 147 -5.78 -15.42 15.84
C THR A 147 -7.12 -16.15 15.94
N TYR A 148 -7.54 -16.86 14.89
CA TYR A 148 -8.73 -17.69 14.96
C TYR A 148 -8.61 -18.79 16.03
N ALA A 149 -7.48 -19.50 16.07
CA ALA A 149 -7.25 -20.60 17.01
C ALA A 149 -7.07 -20.12 18.47
N GLU A 150 -6.40 -18.99 18.68
CA GLU A 150 -6.00 -18.50 20.00
C GLU A 150 -7.01 -17.55 20.65
N LYS A 151 -7.74 -16.74 19.85
CA LYS A 151 -8.69 -15.74 20.36
C LYS A 151 -10.14 -16.09 20.04
N VAL A 152 -10.46 -16.28 18.76
CA VAL A 152 -11.85 -16.37 18.28
C VAL A 152 -12.52 -17.68 18.68
N LEU A 153 -11.86 -18.82 18.44
CA LEU A 153 -12.41 -20.13 18.74
C LEU A 153 -12.64 -20.34 20.26
N PRO A 154 -11.71 -19.95 21.16
CA PRO A 154 -11.98 -19.96 22.60
C PRO A 154 -13.14 -19.04 23.01
N ALA A 155 -13.27 -17.86 22.40
CA ALA A 155 -14.37 -16.95 22.66
C ALA A 155 -15.74 -17.60 22.33
N ILE A 156 -15.84 -18.22 21.15
CA ILE A 156 -17.03 -18.95 20.71
C ILE A 156 -17.35 -20.10 21.68
N GLN A 157 -16.36 -20.92 22.02
CA GLN A 157 -16.53 -22.08 22.91
C GLN A 157 -16.90 -21.70 24.35
N SER A 158 -16.50 -20.52 24.82
CA SER A 158 -16.82 -20.03 26.16
C SER A 158 -18.30 -19.73 26.38
N ARG A 159 -19.08 -19.53 25.30
CA ARG A 159 -20.50 -19.16 25.34
C ARG A 159 -21.38 -20.10 24.51
N PRO A 160 -21.58 -21.37 24.93
CA PRO A 160 -22.48 -22.30 24.24
C PRO A 160 -23.94 -21.85 24.23
N ASP A 161 -24.31 -20.88 25.08
CA ASP A 161 -25.62 -20.24 25.09
C ASP A 161 -25.86 -19.30 23.90
N LEU A 162 -24.78 -18.75 23.32
CA LEU A 162 -24.82 -17.89 22.14
C LEU A 162 -24.44 -18.64 20.86
N PHE A 163 -23.53 -19.61 20.98
CA PHE A 163 -22.97 -20.37 19.86
C PHE A 163 -23.25 -21.87 20.06
N ALA A 164 -24.20 -22.41 19.28
CA ALA A 164 -24.51 -23.83 19.35
C ALA A 164 -23.31 -24.65 18.84
N GLN A 165 -22.95 -25.72 19.55
CA GLN A 165 -21.77 -26.53 19.17
C GLN A 165 -21.90 -27.19 17.79
N GLU A 166 -23.13 -27.39 17.31
CA GLU A 166 -23.42 -27.92 15.98
C GLU A 166 -23.15 -26.93 14.84
N ASP A 167 -23.19 -25.62 15.14
CA ASP A 167 -22.96 -24.55 14.17
C ASP A 167 -21.48 -24.18 14.04
N ILE A 168 -20.64 -24.55 15.01
CA ILE A 168 -19.21 -24.19 15.01
C ILE A 168 -18.49 -24.71 13.75
N PRO A 169 -18.65 -25.98 13.32
CA PRO A 169 -17.94 -26.49 12.15
C PRO A 169 -18.43 -25.93 10.81
N THR A 170 -19.59 -25.27 10.78
CA THR A 170 -20.26 -24.84 9.53
C THR A 170 -20.38 -23.32 9.42
N LEU A 171 -20.96 -22.66 10.43
CA LEU A 171 -21.22 -21.21 10.44
C LEU A 171 -20.08 -20.42 11.08
N TYR A 172 -19.32 -21.05 11.99
CA TYR A 172 -18.19 -20.41 12.65
C TYR A 172 -16.86 -21.09 12.34
N SER A 173 -16.73 -21.69 11.16
CA SER A 173 -15.51 -22.38 10.74
C SER A 173 -14.39 -21.40 10.36
N LEU A 174 -13.18 -21.93 10.25
CA LEU A 174 -12.03 -21.16 9.76
C LEU A 174 -12.25 -20.63 8.33
N ASP A 175 -12.94 -21.40 7.48
CA ASP A 175 -13.27 -20.96 6.12
C ASP A 175 -14.21 -19.74 6.14
N VAL A 176 -15.19 -19.73 7.06
CA VAL A 176 -16.08 -18.56 7.23
C VAL A 176 -15.29 -17.38 7.80
N PHE A 177 -14.36 -17.62 8.74
CA PHE A 177 -13.47 -16.59 9.26
C PHE A 177 -12.64 -15.92 8.15
N HIS A 178 -11.98 -16.70 7.29
CA HIS A 178 -11.24 -16.18 6.12
C HIS A 178 -12.16 -15.42 5.14
N MET A 179 -13.37 -15.94 4.90
CA MET A 179 -14.34 -15.27 4.02
C MET A 179 -14.80 -13.92 4.57
N MET A 180 -15.07 -13.82 5.87
CA MET A 180 -15.47 -12.57 6.50
C MET A 180 -14.30 -11.59 6.60
N GLY A 181 -13.09 -12.06 6.93
CA GLY A 181 -11.88 -11.24 6.88
C GLY A 181 -11.62 -10.67 5.48
N THR A 182 -11.81 -11.48 4.43
CA THR A 182 -11.64 -11.00 3.04
C THR A 182 -12.72 -9.99 2.66
N ARG A 183 -13.94 -10.14 3.16
CA ARG A 183 -14.99 -9.12 2.99
C ARG A 183 -14.59 -7.81 3.64
N ILE A 184 -14.06 -7.83 4.86
CA ILE A 184 -13.56 -6.62 5.53
C ILE A 184 -12.43 -5.99 4.71
N GLN A 185 -11.41 -6.77 4.35
CA GLN A 185 -10.27 -6.27 3.58
C GLN A 185 -10.67 -5.59 2.26
N SER A 186 -11.66 -6.14 1.57
CA SER A 186 -12.07 -5.66 0.24
C SER A 186 -13.18 -4.59 0.26
N ARG A 187 -13.91 -4.40 1.37
CA ARG A 187 -15.17 -3.63 1.40
C ARG A 187 -15.37 -2.74 2.62
N SER A 188 -14.46 -2.78 3.59
CA SER A 188 -14.55 -1.93 4.78
C SER A 188 -14.03 -0.52 4.54
N PHE A 189 -14.50 0.39 5.39
CA PHE A 189 -14.13 1.80 5.42
C PHE A 189 -13.63 2.15 6.82
N THR A 190 -12.65 3.06 6.90
CA THR A 190 -12.22 3.67 8.15
C THR A 190 -13.16 4.84 8.46
N VAL A 191 -13.89 4.77 9.57
CA VAL A 191 -14.91 5.76 9.95
C VAL A 191 -14.59 6.34 11.32
N GLU A 192 -14.80 7.64 11.51
CA GLU A 192 -14.62 8.29 12.81
C GLU A 192 -15.63 7.79 13.86
N LYS A 193 -15.17 7.63 15.10
CA LYS A 193 -16.03 7.31 16.26
C LYS A 193 -16.95 8.51 16.57
N ASP A 194 -18.20 8.24 16.93
CA ASP A 194 -19.24 9.28 17.11
C ASP A 194 -18.87 10.32 18.20
N GLU A 195 -19.12 11.60 17.91
CA GLU A 195 -18.75 12.82 18.67
C GLU A 195 -19.31 12.95 20.12
N SER A 196 -19.97 11.93 20.70
CA SER A 196 -20.55 12.05 22.06
C SER A 196 -19.52 12.09 23.20
N GLU A 197 -18.23 11.95 22.91
CA GLU A 197 -17.13 12.03 23.89
C GLU A 197 -16.04 13.06 23.54
N LEU A 198 -16.19 13.84 22.45
CA LEU A 198 -15.15 14.76 21.99
C LEU A 198 -15.60 16.22 22.18
N ALA A 199 -15.10 16.84 23.25
CA ALA A 199 -15.05 18.29 23.32
C ALA A 199 -13.84 18.77 22.51
N ASP A 200 -14.13 19.46 21.40
CA ASP A 200 -13.21 20.30 20.62
C ASP A 200 -12.21 19.57 19.70
N ALA A 201 -12.64 19.30 18.46
CA ALA A 201 -11.75 19.26 17.30
C ALA A 201 -12.49 19.81 16.07
N GLY A 202 -11.95 20.87 15.48
CA GLY A 202 -12.51 21.53 14.31
C GLY A 202 -12.14 20.86 12.99
N GLN A 203 -13.14 20.82 12.09
CA GLN A 203 -13.15 20.84 10.61
C GLN A 203 -12.22 19.93 9.80
N ASP A 204 -12.87 19.11 8.95
CA ASP A 204 -12.42 18.50 7.70
C ASP A 204 -11.10 17.73 7.75
N GLN A 205 -11.09 16.57 8.42
CA GLN A 205 -10.08 15.54 8.17
C GLN A 205 -10.56 14.60 7.07
N ASP A 206 -9.70 14.39 6.07
CA ASP A 206 -9.90 13.50 4.91
C ASP A 206 -9.73 12.04 5.36
N VAL A 207 -10.76 11.49 6.02
CA VAL A 207 -10.77 10.06 6.39
C VAL A 207 -10.88 9.24 5.11
N GLY A 208 -9.79 8.57 4.72
CA GLY A 208 -9.68 7.85 3.46
C GLY A 208 -10.83 6.85 3.21
N ASN A 209 -11.31 6.77 1.97
CA ASN A 209 -12.40 5.87 1.56
C ASN A 209 -12.03 4.37 1.55
N ALA A 210 -10.79 4.01 1.90
CA ALA A 210 -10.32 2.63 1.91
C ALA A 210 -9.51 2.36 3.19
N SER A 211 -9.85 1.27 3.88
CA SER A 211 -9.04 0.70 4.97
C SER A 211 -7.77 0.09 4.38
N MET A 212 -6.77 0.91 4.07
CA MET A 212 -5.44 0.46 3.60
C MET A 212 -4.57 0.02 4.79
N GLY A 213 -4.99 -1.05 5.47
CA GLY A 213 -4.20 -1.74 6.48
C GLY A 213 -3.25 -2.78 5.87
N SER A 214 -2.06 -2.90 6.44
CA SER A 214 -1.10 -3.97 6.16
C SER A 214 -1.72 -5.34 6.48
N ALA A 215 -1.59 -6.33 5.58
CA ALA A 215 -2.10 -7.69 5.77
C ALA A 215 -3.61 -7.75 6.15
N MET A 216 -4.14 -8.92 6.53
CA MET A 216 -5.31 -8.89 7.41
C MET A 216 -4.78 -8.43 8.75
N ASP A 217 -5.08 -7.19 9.13
CA ASP A 217 -4.65 -6.61 10.40
C ASP A 217 -5.49 -7.19 11.54
N VAL A 218 -5.27 -8.48 11.81
CA VAL A 218 -6.04 -9.24 12.79
C VAL A 218 -5.49 -8.98 14.19
N ASP A 219 -4.20 -8.65 14.31
CA ASP A 219 -3.50 -8.11 15.48
C ASP A 219 -2.04 -7.79 15.07
N GLU A 220 -1.65 -6.52 14.94
CA GLU A 220 -0.23 -6.17 14.86
C GLU A 220 0.43 -6.35 16.25
N PRO A 221 1.52 -7.11 16.39
CA PRO A 221 2.30 -7.11 17.64
C PRO A 221 3.03 -5.78 17.74
N GLU A 222 2.72 -5.01 18.79
CA GLU A 222 3.29 -3.69 19.11
C GLU A 222 4.76 -3.56 18.65
N ALA A 223 4.95 -2.85 17.53
CA ALA A 223 6.21 -2.19 17.22
C ALA A 223 6.19 -0.85 17.95
N THR A 224 7.22 -0.63 18.75
CA THR A 224 7.39 0.50 19.65
C THR A 224 7.30 1.85 18.93
N GLY A 225 6.34 2.68 19.37
CA GLY A 225 6.36 4.16 19.40
C GLY A 225 6.93 4.91 18.20
N HIS A 226 6.06 5.38 17.31
CA HIS A 226 6.35 6.47 16.37
C HIS A 226 5.64 7.74 16.83
N GLU A 227 6.35 8.60 17.57
CA GLU A 227 5.92 9.97 17.83
C GLU A 227 6.28 10.86 16.63
N HIS A 228 5.27 11.53 16.08
CA HIS A 228 5.43 12.64 15.14
C HIS A 228 5.83 13.91 15.90
N GLU A 229 7.09 14.35 15.81
CA GLU A 229 7.49 15.70 16.26
C GLU A 229 7.31 16.75 15.14
N ASP A 230 6.32 17.63 15.32
CA ASP A 230 6.34 18.99 14.79
C ASP A 230 6.78 19.95 15.92
N GLY A 231 7.88 20.68 15.70
CA GLY A 231 8.60 21.39 16.77
C GLY A 231 8.13 22.81 17.11
N ALA A 232 8.43 23.27 18.35
CA ALA A 232 8.83 24.64 18.71
C ALA A 232 9.15 24.79 20.21
N VAL A 233 10.36 25.31 20.48
CA VAL A 233 10.90 26.04 21.66
C VAL A 233 9.93 26.56 22.75
N ASP A 234 10.23 26.31 24.04
CA ASP A 234 10.57 27.35 25.04
C ASP A 234 11.24 26.78 26.32
N GLU A 235 12.10 27.59 26.96
CA GLU A 235 12.90 27.30 28.16
C GLU A 235 12.11 27.51 29.47
N HIS A 236 12.21 26.59 30.47
CA HIS A 236 12.68 26.87 31.85
C HIS A 236 12.31 25.83 32.93
N ASN A 237 13.37 25.46 33.68
CA ASN A 237 13.51 25.21 35.12
C ASN A 237 13.10 23.88 35.81
N GLU A 238 14.10 23.44 36.60
CA GLU A 238 14.23 22.31 37.53
C GLU A 238 13.38 22.49 38.81
N ASP A 239 12.82 21.39 39.35
CA ASP A 239 13.19 20.78 40.66
C ASP A 239 12.10 19.79 41.18
N ASP A 240 12.59 18.61 41.61
CA ASP A 240 12.13 17.62 42.62
C ASP A 240 10.67 17.62 43.15
N ASP A 241 10.03 16.43 43.21
CA ASP A 241 9.91 15.61 44.44
C ASP A 241 8.98 14.38 44.24
N GLU A 242 9.17 13.38 45.09
CA GLU A 242 8.70 11.99 45.06
C GLU A 242 7.20 11.77 45.33
N GLY A 243 6.63 10.75 44.67
CA GLY A 243 5.67 9.80 45.24
C GLY A 243 4.16 10.13 45.14
N GLU A 244 3.41 9.29 44.42
CA GLU A 244 2.35 8.42 44.97
C GLU A 244 1.60 7.72 43.82
N ASP A 245 1.22 6.47 44.07
CA ASP A 245 0.51 5.58 43.15
C ASP A 245 -0.86 6.14 42.74
N GLU A 246 -1.09 6.34 41.44
CA GLU A 246 -2.42 6.32 40.87
C GLU A 246 -2.41 5.43 39.62
N ASP A 247 -3.23 4.38 39.66
CA ASP A 247 -3.59 3.51 38.55
C ASP A 247 -4.10 4.37 37.38
N GLY A 248 -3.19 4.75 36.48
CA GLY A 248 -3.52 5.30 35.17
C GLY A 248 -3.86 4.14 34.26
N ASP A 249 -5.15 3.92 34.02
CA ASP A 249 -5.59 3.28 32.79
C ASP A 249 -4.93 4.08 31.64
N GLU A 250 -3.91 3.51 31.00
CA GLU A 250 -3.47 3.92 29.65
C GLU A 250 -4.67 3.63 28.73
N ALA A 251 -5.63 4.56 28.73
CA ALA A 251 -6.66 4.63 27.72
C ALA A 251 -5.91 4.89 26.41
N ASP A 252 -6.04 3.95 25.47
CA ASP A 252 -5.53 4.03 24.11
C ASP A 252 -5.90 5.42 23.52
N GLU A 253 -4.99 6.39 23.58
CA GLU A 253 -5.30 7.81 23.34
C GLU A 253 -5.26 8.19 21.85
N ASP A 254 -5.02 7.24 20.93
CA ASP A 254 -4.65 7.58 19.54
C ASP A 254 -5.43 6.86 18.42
N ASP A 255 -6.65 6.39 18.66
CA ASP A 255 -7.45 5.87 17.54
C ASP A 255 -8.90 6.32 17.58
N ASN A 256 -9.16 7.54 17.09
CA ASN A 256 -10.52 8.06 16.89
C ASN A 256 -11.24 7.41 15.68
N THR A 257 -10.66 6.37 15.08
CA THR A 257 -11.23 5.67 13.93
C THR A 257 -11.68 4.26 14.27
N GLU A 258 -12.64 3.73 13.53
CA GLU A 258 -13.00 2.32 13.55
C GLU A 258 -13.18 1.79 12.13
N ILE A 259 -12.94 0.50 11.94
CA ILE A 259 -13.20 -0.17 10.66
C ILE A 259 -14.66 -0.63 10.64
N ALA A 260 -15.37 -0.27 9.58
CA ALA A 260 -16.79 -0.52 9.43
C ALA A 260 -17.13 -1.07 8.05
N MET A 261 -18.09 -2.01 8.00
CA MET A 261 -18.75 -2.32 6.75
C MET A 261 -19.84 -1.28 6.49
N VAL A 262 -19.80 -0.64 5.33
CA VAL A 262 -20.72 0.43 4.93
C VAL A 262 -21.64 -0.10 3.81
N PRO A 263 -22.87 -0.55 4.13
CA PRO A 263 -23.77 -1.08 3.11
C PRO A 263 -24.01 -0.06 1.99
N LEU A 264 -24.15 -0.55 0.75
CA LEU A 264 -24.34 0.24 -0.48
C LEU A 264 -23.10 1.01 -0.96
N ALA A 265 -22.30 1.60 -0.06
CA ALA A 265 -21.05 2.25 -0.44
C ALA A 265 -20.02 1.25 -1.00
N ASP A 266 -19.98 0.04 -0.43
CA ASP A 266 -19.09 -1.05 -0.83
C ASP A 266 -19.45 -1.72 -2.18
N ILE A 267 -20.56 -1.32 -2.82
CA ILE A 267 -20.94 -1.80 -4.16
C ILE A 267 -20.22 -1.00 -5.25
N LEU A 268 -19.78 0.23 -4.95
CA LEU A 268 -19.07 1.06 -5.91
C LEU A 268 -17.70 0.47 -6.20
N ASN A 269 -17.41 0.21 -7.47
CA ASN A 269 -16.06 -0.17 -7.88
C ASN A 269 -15.13 1.05 -7.81
N ALA A 270 -13.83 0.78 -7.76
CA ALA A 270 -12.80 1.78 -7.97
C ALA A 270 -11.85 1.36 -9.08
N ARG A 271 -11.12 2.34 -9.59
CA ARG A 271 -10.15 2.21 -10.66
C ARG A 271 -9.26 3.44 -10.62
N TYR A 272 -7.97 3.27 -10.94
CA TYR A 272 -6.96 4.32 -10.89
C TYR A 272 -7.45 5.64 -11.51
N LYS A 273 -7.49 6.71 -10.69
CA LYS A 273 -7.88 8.09 -11.05
C LYS A 273 -9.17 8.21 -11.86
N SER A 274 -10.11 7.28 -11.65
CA SER A 274 -11.38 7.21 -12.37
C SER A 274 -12.59 7.61 -11.51
N GLU A 275 -12.35 7.98 -10.26
CA GLU A 275 -13.38 8.34 -9.29
C GLU A 275 -14.26 9.48 -9.80
N ASN A 276 -15.55 9.38 -9.49
CA ASN A 276 -16.52 10.42 -9.80
C ASN A 276 -17.50 10.68 -8.65
N VAL A 277 -17.35 9.93 -7.55
CA VAL A 277 -18.02 10.15 -6.28
C VAL A 277 -17.02 10.03 -5.11
N ARG A 278 -17.36 10.64 -3.98
CA ARG A 278 -16.61 10.52 -2.72
C ARG A 278 -17.59 10.41 -1.55
N LEU A 279 -17.20 9.66 -0.52
CA LEU A 279 -17.93 9.55 0.73
C LEU A 279 -17.58 10.73 1.64
N PHE A 280 -18.59 11.39 2.18
CA PHE A 280 -18.47 12.48 3.14
C PHE A 280 -19.06 12.03 4.46
N TYR A 281 -18.34 12.29 5.55
CA TYR A 281 -18.77 11.94 6.90
C TYR A 281 -19.57 13.09 7.50
N GLU A 282 -20.79 12.81 7.94
CA GLU A 282 -21.59 13.74 8.76
C GLU A 282 -21.90 13.09 10.12
N PRO A 283 -22.34 13.87 11.13
CA PRO A 283 -22.60 13.35 12.47
C PRO A 283 -23.63 12.21 12.53
N GLU A 284 -24.64 12.23 11.65
CA GLU A 284 -25.74 11.25 11.68
C GLU A 284 -25.67 10.21 10.55
N CYS A 285 -24.94 10.52 9.47
CA CYS A 285 -24.91 9.69 8.27
C CYS A 285 -23.65 9.92 7.43
N LEU A 286 -23.36 8.98 6.54
CA LEU A 286 -22.33 9.10 5.52
C LEU A 286 -23.00 9.39 4.19
N LYS A 287 -22.53 10.38 3.43
CA LYS A 287 -23.12 10.78 2.14
C LYS A 287 -22.17 10.49 0.99
N MET A 288 -22.65 9.75 0.00
CA MET A 288 -21.92 9.58 -1.26
C MET A 288 -22.32 10.70 -2.21
N VAL A 289 -21.38 11.56 -2.57
CA VAL A 289 -21.62 12.77 -3.37
C VAL A 289 -20.76 12.76 -4.63
N SER A 290 -21.33 13.16 -5.77
CA SER A 290 -20.60 13.29 -7.03
C SER A 290 -19.56 14.41 -6.98
N THR A 291 -18.33 14.11 -7.38
CA THR A 291 -17.21 15.08 -7.46
C THR A 291 -17.14 15.77 -8.82
N ARG A 292 -17.82 15.22 -9.82
CA ARG A 292 -17.94 15.76 -11.18
C ARG A 292 -19.26 15.33 -11.81
N VAL A 293 -19.58 15.91 -12.96
CA VAL A 293 -20.75 15.49 -13.75
C VAL A 293 -20.54 14.06 -14.25
N ILE A 294 -21.50 13.18 -13.98
CA ILE A 294 -21.51 11.78 -14.44
C ILE A 294 -22.56 11.66 -15.54
N LYS A 295 -22.21 11.12 -16.71
CA LYS A 295 -23.17 10.97 -17.81
C LYS A 295 -24.06 9.76 -17.65
N ALA A 296 -25.28 9.85 -18.17
CA ALA A 296 -26.17 8.71 -18.26
C ALA A 296 -25.49 7.54 -18.97
N GLY A 297 -25.47 6.37 -18.33
CA GLY A 297 -24.79 5.17 -18.80
C GLY A 297 -23.36 4.98 -18.28
N GLU A 298 -22.77 5.97 -17.60
CA GLU A 298 -21.46 5.83 -16.98
C GLU A 298 -21.55 5.08 -15.64
N GLN A 299 -20.49 4.32 -15.33
CA GLN A 299 -20.32 3.72 -14.03
C GLN A 299 -19.99 4.79 -12.97
N ILE A 300 -20.54 4.62 -11.79
CA ILE A 300 -20.24 5.45 -10.63
C ILE A 300 -19.05 4.78 -9.91
N TRP A 301 -17.93 5.48 -9.88
CA TRP A 301 -16.64 5.02 -9.37
C TRP A 301 -16.30 5.72 -8.06
N ASN A 302 -16.04 4.92 -7.03
CA ASN A 302 -15.39 5.38 -5.80
C ASN A 302 -13.86 5.42 -6.01
N THR A 303 -13.14 5.94 -5.01
CA THR A 303 -11.68 5.82 -4.90
C THR A 303 -11.33 4.84 -3.79
N TYR A 304 -10.34 3.98 -4.05
CA TYR A 304 -9.68 3.16 -3.04
C TYR A 304 -8.30 3.73 -2.65
N GLY A 305 -8.02 4.99 -2.99
CA GLY A 305 -6.70 5.60 -2.81
C GLY A 305 -5.68 5.20 -3.88
N ASP A 306 -6.15 4.79 -5.07
CA ASP A 306 -5.33 4.45 -6.24
C ASP A 306 -4.14 3.49 -6.01
N PRO A 307 -4.34 2.34 -5.33
CA PRO A 307 -3.26 1.41 -5.03
C PRO A 307 -2.71 0.72 -6.31
N PRO A 308 -1.46 0.23 -6.27
CA PRO A 308 -0.87 -0.53 -7.36
C PRO A 308 -1.56 -1.88 -7.58
N ASN A 309 -1.36 -2.51 -8.74
CA ASN A 309 -1.98 -3.81 -9.05
C ASN A 309 -1.65 -4.92 -8.05
N ALA A 310 -0.45 -4.89 -7.46
CA ALA A 310 -0.07 -5.85 -6.42
C ALA A 310 -1.04 -5.78 -5.23
N GLU A 311 -1.35 -4.57 -4.77
CA GLU A 311 -2.24 -4.31 -3.65
C GLU A 311 -3.70 -4.50 -4.03
N LEU A 312 -4.12 -4.05 -5.23
CA LEU A 312 -5.45 -4.34 -5.77
C LEU A 312 -5.74 -5.85 -5.80
N LEU A 313 -4.77 -6.65 -6.23
CA LEU A 313 -4.92 -8.10 -6.27
C LEU A 313 -4.99 -8.69 -4.86
N ARG A 314 -4.09 -8.25 -3.97
CA ARG A 314 -3.99 -8.73 -2.60
C ARG A 314 -5.28 -8.47 -1.81
N ALA A 315 -5.73 -7.22 -1.78
CA ALA A 315 -6.83 -6.78 -0.93
C ALA A 315 -8.21 -6.95 -1.59
N TYR A 316 -8.32 -6.75 -2.90
CA TYR A 316 -9.60 -6.70 -3.61
C TYR A 316 -9.80 -7.80 -4.65
N GLY A 317 -8.77 -8.60 -4.96
CA GLY A 317 -8.87 -9.74 -5.88
C GLY A 317 -9.00 -9.39 -7.36
N HIS A 318 -8.70 -8.15 -7.74
CA HIS A 318 -8.72 -7.69 -9.14
C HIS A 318 -7.48 -6.86 -9.48
N VAL A 319 -7.32 -6.52 -10.76
CA VAL A 319 -6.24 -5.66 -11.23
C VAL A 319 -6.78 -4.69 -12.27
N ASP A 320 -6.14 -3.52 -12.36
CA ASP A 320 -6.51 -2.48 -13.30
C ASP A 320 -5.91 -2.73 -14.68
N TRP A 321 -6.75 -2.50 -15.70
CA TRP A 321 -6.42 -2.66 -17.11
C TRP A 321 -6.76 -1.39 -17.88
N LEU A 322 -5.90 -0.38 -17.73
CA LEU A 322 -6.06 0.94 -18.33
C LEU A 322 -5.00 1.20 -19.42
N PRO A 323 -5.29 2.04 -20.42
CA PRO A 323 -4.27 2.45 -21.38
C PRO A 323 -3.16 3.23 -20.67
N LEU A 324 -1.91 2.78 -20.82
CA LEU A 324 -0.76 3.41 -20.19
C LEU A 324 -0.42 4.73 -20.89
N PRO A 325 -0.25 5.86 -20.16
CA PRO A 325 -0.05 7.18 -20.76
C PRO A 325 1.32 7.32 -21.44
N PHE A 326 2.31 6.50 -21.03
CA PHE A 326 3.69 6.58 -21.48
C PHE A 326 4.05 5.67 -22.67
N THR A 327 3.12 4.85 -23.18
CA THR A 327 3.39 3.91 -24.29
C THR A 327 2.87 4.37 -25.66
N SER A 328 2.09 5.46 -25.71
CA SER A 328 1.40 5.92 -26.93
C SER A 328 2.23 6.85 -27.84
N LYS A 329 3.41 7.32 -27.42
CA LYS A 329 4.17 8.36 -28.14
C LYS A 329 5.43 7.80 -28.81
N SER A 330 5.32 7.50 -30.10
CA SER A 330 6.47 7.45 -31.02
C SER A 330 6.55 8.75 -31.81
N GLU A 331 7.68 9.47 -31.71
CA GLU A 331 8.03 10.57 -32.64
C GLU A 331 8.41 10.06 -34.05
N SER A 332 8.36 8.75 -34.26
CA SER A 332 8.83 8.07 -35.47
C SER A 332 7.78 7.12 -36.03
N GLY A 333 6.69 7.67 -36.58
CA GLY A 333 5.91 7.17 -37.75
C GLY A 333 5.35 5.74 -37.79
N ASN A 334 5.70 4.87 -36.84
CA ASN A 334 5.19 3.51 -36.70
C ASN A 334 4.25 3.50 -35.51
N ALA A 335 3.03 3.00 -35.72
CA ALA A 335 2.05 2.79 -34.66
C ALA A 335 2.63 1.81 -33.62
N GLN A 336 3.03 2.33 -32.46
CA GLN A 336 3.24 1.48 -31.28
C GLN A 336 1.87 1.00 -30.81
N GLU A 337 1.75 -0.29 -30.49
CA GLU A 337 0.54 -0.84 -29.89
C GLU A 337 0.31 -0.15 -28.54
N GLN A 338 -0.90 0.38 -28.34
CA GLN A 338 -1.31 0.95 -27.05
C GLN A 338 -1.22 -0.15 -25.99
N GLU A 339 -0.30 0.01 -25.04
CA GLU A 339 -0.18 -0.94 -23.94
C GLU A 339 -1.17 -0.62 -22.83
N TYR A 340 -1.55 -1.65 -22.08
CA TYR A 340 -2.47 -1.58 -20.97
C TYR A 340 -1.83 -2.08 -19.66
N GLY A 341 -2.29 -1.55 -18.53
CA GLY A 341 -1.86 -1.85 -17.16
C GLY A 341 -2.38 -0.78 -16.18
N ASN A 342 -1.87 -0.75 -14.94
CA ASN A 342 -2.15 0.35 -14.01
C ASN A 342 -1.02 1.39 -14.12
N PRO A 343 -1.31 2.67 -14.44
CA PRO A 343 -0.30 3.72 -14.44
C PRO A 343 0.34 3.99 -13.07
N GLY A 344 -0.37 3.65 -11.98
CA GLY A 344 0.11 3.74 -10.59
C GLY A 344 0.81 2.49 -10.08
N ASP A 345 1.22 1.56 -10.96
CA ASP A 345 2.05 0.43 -10.51
C ASP A 345 3.39 0.91 -9.95
N VAL A 346 3.79 0.30 -8.84
CA VAL A 346 5.03 0.60 -8.10
C VAL A 346 5.89 -0.64 -7.95
N LEU A 347 7.17 -0.44 -7.65
CA LEU A 347 8.13 -1.49 -7.35
C LEU A 347 8.59 -1.35 -5.89
N GLU A 348 8.33 -2.38 -5.08
CA GLU A 348 8.83 -2.44 -3.71
C GLU A 348 10.20 -3.14 -3.65
N ILE A 349 11.14 -2.50 -2.93
CA ILE A 349 12.49 -2.99 -2.68
C ILE A 349 12.72 -3.09 -1.17
N ARG A 350 12.93 -4.32 -0.68
CA ARG A 350 13.29 -4.56 0.72
C ARG A 350 14.72 -4.11 1.03
N ALA A 351 14.94 -3.59 2.24
CA ALA A 351 16.23 -3.11 2.72
C ALA A 351 17.29 -4.22 2.76
N ASP A 352 16.90 -5.47 3.06
CA ASP A 352 17.80 -6.64 3.05
C ASP A 352 18.53 -6.83 1.71
N LEU A 353 17.83 -6.64 0.60
CA LEU A 353 18.37 -6.71 -0.75
C LEU A 353 19.39 -5.60 -1.00
N VAL A 354 19.10 -4.39 -0.51
CA VAL A 354 20.00 -3.23 -0.62
C VAL A 354 21.28 -3.49 0.16
N VAL A 355 21.18 -3.97 1.41
CA VAL A 355 22.34 -4.31 2.25
C VAL A 355 23.23 -5.34 1.57
N GLN A 356 22.65 -6.40 1.02
CA GLN A 356 23.41 -7.42 0.28
C GLN A 356 24.14 -6.83 -0.93
N CYS A 357 23.48 -5.96 -1.71
CA CYS A 357 24.12 -5.30 -2.85
C CYS A 357 25.25 -4.34 -2.45
N VAL A 358 25.10 -3.62 -1.33
CA VAL A 358 26.17 -2.74 -0.81
C VAL A 358 27.37 -3.57 -0.36
N LEU A 359 27.15 -4.65 0.39
CA LEU A 359 28.22 -5.55 0.83
C LEU A 359 29.00 -6.12 -0.36
N ASP A 360 28.29 -6.55 -1.41
CA ASP A 360 28.91 -7.05 -2.63
C ASP A 360 29.77 -5.98 -3.34
N GLU A 361 29.30 -4.73 -3.44
CA GLU A 361 30.09 -3.66 -4.06
C GLU A 361 31.33 -3.29 -3.21
N LEU A 362 31.18 -3.23 -1.89
CA LEU A 362 32.30 -2.92 -0.99
C LEU A 362 33.37 -4.03 -1.03
N ASN A 363 32.95 -5.29 -1.00
CA ASN A 363 33.85 -6.44 -1.05
C ASN A 363 34.49 -6.64 -2.45
N ALA A 364 33.78 -6.32 -3.53
CA ALA A 364 34.34 -6.32 -4.87
C ALA A 364 35.48 -5.29 -5.03
N ASN A 365 35.34 -4.11 -4.42
CA ASN A 365 36.36 -3.06 -4.45
C ASN A 365 37.55 -3.33 -3.51
N ALA A 366 37.34 -4.02 -2.38
CA ALA A 366 38.40 -4.41 -1.45
C ALA A 366 39.43 -5.37 -2.08
N ASN A 367 39.00 -6.23 -3.01
CA ASN A 367 39.88 -7.17 -3.72
C ASN A 367 40.83 -6.49 -4.74
N VAL A 368 40.60 -5.22 -5.10
CA VAL A 368 41.39 -4.48 -6.10
C VAL A 368 42.44 -3.57 -5.46
N GLY A 369 42.24 -3.15 -4.21
CA GLY A 369 43.15 -2.27 -3.46
C GLY A 369 43.51 -2.87 -2.10
N GLY A 370 44.59 -3.65 -2.08
CA GLY A 370 45.06 -4.46 -0.94
C GLY A 370 44.73 -3.98 0.49
N GLY A 371 44.19 -4.91 1.28
CA GLY A 371 44.49 -5.02 2.71
C GLY A 371 43.32 -4.86 3.70
N ASN A 372 42.10 -4.53 3.27
CA ASN A 372 40.96 -4.51 4.19
C ASN A 372 40.26 -5.88 4.23
N SER A 373 39.94 -6.34 5.44
CA SER A 373 39.08 -7.50 5.66
C SER A 373 37.72 -7.28 4.96
N PRO A 374 37.10 -8.33 4.41
CA PRO A 374 35.76 -8.22 3.86
C PRO A 374 34.80 -7.77 4.97
N MET A 375 33.96 -6.79 4.66
CA MET A 375 32.89 -6.38 5.59
C MET A 375 31.86 -7.49 5.66
N THR A 376 31.42 -7.80 6.88
CA THR A 376 30.37 -8.78 7.15
C THR A 376 29.05 -8.10 7.48
N MET A 377 27.97 -8.89 7.60
CA MET A 377 26.66 -8.39 8.03
C MET A 377 26.74 -7.72 9.41
N ASP A 378 27.53 -8.30 10.32
CA ASP A 378 27.77 -7.77 11.68
C ASP A 378 28.37 -6.35 11.68
N ASP A 379 29.14 -5.98 10.65
CA ASP A 379 29.68 -4.62 10.52
C ASP A 379 28.62 -3.59 10.06
N MET A 380 27.51 -4.08 9.47
CA MET A 380 26.41 -3.25 8.97
C MET A 380 25.27 -3.12 9.97
N GLU A 381 25.13 -4.05 10.92
CA GLU A 381 24.07 -4.06 11.94
C GLU A 381 23.94 -2.71 12.67
N PRO A 382 25.01 -2.07 13.20
CA PRO A 382 24.87 -0.76 13.87
C PRO A 382 24.39 0.38 12.96
N ARG A 383 24.52 0.22 11.63
CA ARG A 383 24.04 1.21 10.66
C ARG A 383 22.58 0.97 10.31
N ILE A 384 22.18 -0.30 10.30
CA ILE A 384 20.79 -0.71 10.09
C ILE A 384 19.98 -0.31 11.31
N ASP A 385 20.46 -0.58 12.52
CA ASP A 385 19.79 -0.19 13.77
C ASP A 385 19.56 1.32 13.81
N TRP A 386 20.58 2.12 13.51
CA TRP A 386 20.43 3.58 13.46
C TRP A 386 19.43 4.04 12.39
N TRP A 387 19.34 3.34 11.25
CA TRP A 387 18.33 3.64 10.23
C TRP A 387 16.92 3.27 10.71
N MET A 388 16.77 2.14 11.39
CA MET A 388 15.49 1.70 11.94
C MET A 388 15.02 2.60 13.07
N GLU A 389 15.93 3.14 13.89
CA GLU A 389 15.61 4.07 14.97
C GLU A 389 15.15 5.45 14.45
N ASP A 390 15.82 6.00 13.42
CA ASP A 390 15.55 7.38 12.94
C ASP A 390 14.47 7.43 11.85
N VAL A 391 14.48 6.46 10.92
CA VAL A 391 13.59 6.47 9.74
C VAL A 391 12.55 5.36 9.80
N GLY A 392 12.89 4.18 10.33
CA GLY A 392 11.95 3.06 10.44
C GLY A 392 11.53 2.41 9.11
N GLU A 393 12.03 2.88 7.96
CA GLU A 393 11.69 2.32 6.64
C GLU A 393 12.50 1.07 6.32
N ASP A 394 11.85 -0.08 6.12
CA ASP A 394 12.46 -1.34 5.69
C ASP A 394 12.10 -1.74 4.24
N VAL A 395 11.15 -1.02 3.61
CA VAL A 395 10.71 -1.20 2.23
C VAL A 395 10.69 0.14 1.50
N PHE A 396 11.41 0.20 0.37
CA PHE A 396 11.45 1.37 -0.50
C PHE A 396 10.49 1.19 -1.68
N VAL A 397 9.54 2.12 -1.83
CA VAL A 397 8.55 2.11 -2.93
C VAL A 397 9.06 3.01 -4.07
N LEU A 398 9.17 2.45 -5.28
CA LEU A 398 9.62 3.16 -6.47
C LEU A 398 8.51 3.23 -7.52
N GLU A 399 8.21 4.42 -8.02
CA GLU A 399 7.19 4.63 -9.05
C GLU A 399 7.79 4.66 -10.46
N HIS A 400 6.92 4.54 -11.48
CA HIS A 400 7.35 4.74 -12.85
C HIS A 400 7.82 6.20 -13.06
N PRO A 401 8.99 6.45 -13.69
CA PRO A 401 9.54 7.82 -13.89
C PRO A 401 8.69 8.80 -14.73
N LEU A 402 7.55 8.32 -15.25
CA LEU A 402 6.58 9.05 -16.08
C LEU A 402 5.14 8.91 -15.56
N ALA A 403 4.92 8.28 -14.40
CA ALA A 403 3.59 8.12 -13.80
C ALA A 403 2.96 9.48 -13.49
N ASP A 404 3.74 10.39 -12.89
CA ASP A 404 3.26 11.70 -12.43
C ASP A 404 3.43 12.82 -13.48
N THR A 405 3.13 12.51 -14.74
CA THR A 405 3.11 13.54 -15.80
C THR A 405 1.82 14.35 -15.77
N ASP A 406 1.51 14.95 -14.62
CA ASP A 406 0.69 16.15 -14.64
C ASP A 406 1.54 17.23 -15.33
N ALA A 407 1.14 17.60 -16.55
CA ALA A 407 1.96 18.31 -17.53
C ALA A 407 2.34 19.75 -17.11
N SER A 408 2.10 20.13 -15.86
CA SER A 408 2.33 21.46 -15.29
C SER A 408 3.67 21.60 -14.54
N GLN A 409 4.33 20.51 -14.12
CA GLN A 409 5.54 20.61 -13.27
C GLN A 409 6.86 20.02 -13.83
N SER A 410 6.85 19.22 -14.91
CA SER A 410 8.04 18.43 -15.27
C SER A 410 9.05 19.09 -16.25
N SER A 411 8.85 20.34 -16.69
CA SER A 411 9.71 20.94 -17.72
C SER A 411 10.94 21.70 -17.20
N THR A 412 11.12 21.85 -15.88
CA THR A 412 12.18 22.71 -15.30
C THR A 412 13.11 22.05 -14.29
N ALA A 413 12.94 20.77 -13.96
CA ALA A 413 13.79 20.11 -12.97
C ALA A 413 15.16 19.69 -13.55
N ASP A 414 16.24 19.97 -12.81
CA ASP A 414 17.59 19.46 -13.09
C ASP A 414 17.53 17.92 -13.23
N PRO A 415 18.16 17.32 -14.26
CA PRO A 415 18.19 15.87 -14.42
C PRO A 415 18.64 15.09 -13.17
N LYS A 416 19.50 15.67 -12.32
CA LYS A 416 19.88 15.07 -11.03
C LYS A 416 18.75 15.07 -10.02
N GLN A 417 17.97 16.14 -9.95
CA GLN A 417 16.84 16.26 -9.03
C GLN A 417 15.72 15.29 -9.41
N ARG A 418 15.47 15.14 -10.72
CA ARG A 418 14.53 14.14 -11.23
C ARG A 418 14.93 12.72 -10.84
N LEU A 419 16.22 12.38 -10.94
CA LEU A 419 16.71 11.06 -10.55
C LEU A 419 16.60 10.81 -9.04
N VAL A 420 16.89 11.82 -8.20
CA VAL A 420 16.72 11.70 -6.74
C VAL A 420 15.25 11.50 -6.37
N GLN A 421 14.33 12.14 -7.09
CA GLN A 421 12.89 11.90 -6.92
C GLN A 421 12.50 10.50 -7.38
N THR A 422 13.00 10.05 -8.53
CA THR A 422 12.67 8.74 -9.12
C THR A 422 13.18 7.55 -8.29
N LEU A 423 14.38 7.63 -7.72
CA LEU A 423 14.95 6.57 -6.89
C LEU A 423 14.60 6.71 -5.41
N THR A 424 13.72 7.65 -5.06
CA THR A 424 13.42 8.15 -3.72
C THR A 424 14.64 8.69 -2.94
N PRO A 425 14.46 9.78 -2.17
CA PRO A 425 15.50 10.28 -1.28
C PRO A 425 15.93 9.24 -0.23
N SER A 426 14.98 8.50 0.35
CA SER A 426 15.24 7.52 1.42
C SER A 426 16.16 6.39 0.96
N LEU A 427 15.91 5.77 -0.20
CA LEU A 427 16.76 4.70 -0.72
C LEU A 427 18.19 5.19 -0.98
N LEU A 428 18.36 6.39 -1.54
CA LEU A 428 19.69 6.97 -1.78
C LEU A 428 20.40 7.33 -0.47
N ALA A 429 19.68 7.81 0.54
CA ALA A 429 20.22 8.08 1.87
C ALA A 429 20.67 6.78 2.54
N PHE A 430 19.86 5.71 2.46
CA PHE A 430 20.18 4.40 3.00
C PHE A 430 21.42 3.79 2.34
N ILE A 431 21.50 3.79 1.00
CA ILE A 431 22.68 3.31 0.26
C ILE A 431 23.94 4.07 0.68
N ARG A 432 23.82 5.40 0.88
CA ARG A 432 24.94 6.24 1.32
C ARG A 432 25.37 5.92 2.74
N LEU A 433 24.43 5.76 3.66
CA LEU A 433 24.69 5.40 5.05
C LEU A 433 25.49 4.10 5.13
N LEU A 434 25.05 3.07 4.42
CA LEU A 434 25.75 1.78 4.36
C LEU A 434 27.12 1.89 3.69
N SER A 435 27.28 2.82 2.74
CA SER A 435 28.52 3.03 1.97
C SER A 435 29.55 3.95 2.66
N LEU A 436 29.24 4.56 3.81
CA LEU A 436 30.14 5.50 4.49
C LEU A 436 31.39 4.80 5.08
N PRO A 437 32.59 5.39 4.95
CA PRO A 437 33.76 4.94 5.70
C PRO A 437 33.51 4.96 7.22
N ALA A 438 34.09 4.02 7.97
CA ALA A 438 33.87 3.91 9.42
C ALA A 438 34.19 5.20 10.20
N ALA A 439 35.20 5.95 9.79
CA ALA A 439 35.56 7.24 10.40
C ALA A 439 34.52 8.33 10.14
N ASP A 440 33.83 8.28 8.99
CA ASP A 440 32.79 9.24 8.63
C ASP A 440 31.48 8.88 9.32
N PHE A 441 31.18 7.59 9.41
CA PHE A 441 30.05 7.05 10.16
C PHE A 441 30.11 7.43 11.65
N ALA A 442 31.25 7.22 12.32
CA ALA A 442 31.42 7.61 13.73
C ALA A 442 31.22 9.13 13.95
N ARG A 443 31.59 9.97 12.97
CA ARG A 443 31.36 11.42 13.04
C ARG A 443 29.91 11.81 12.75
N ALA A 444 29.22 11.05 11.91
CA ALA A 444 27.80 11.25 11.62
C ALA A 444 26.95 10.88 12.84
N GLN A 445 27.26 9.75 13.47
CA GLN A 445 26.64 9.29 14.71
C GLN A 445 26.88 10.26 15.88
N GLN A 446 28.11 10.78 16.05
CA GLN A 446 28.39 11.80 17.07
C GLN A 446 27.64 13.13 16.87
N LYS A 447 27.22 13.43 15.64
CA LYS A 447 26.50 14.66 15.30
C LYS A 447 25.01 14.45 15.17
N ASP A 448 24.56 13.20 15.32
CA ASP A 448 23.20 12.76 15.14
C ASP A 448 22.56 13.27 13.84
N LYS A 449 23.30 13.08 12.73
CA LYS A 449 22.89 13.61 11.41
C LYS A 449 23.05 12.57 10.32
N MET A 450 21.91 12.11 9.80
CA MET A 450 21.78 11.21 8.66
C MET A 450 22.48 11.78 7.40
N PRO A 451 23.13 10.93 6.59
CA PRO A 451 23.70 11.34 5.31
C PRO A 451 22.62 11.88 4.36
N LYS A 452 22.88 13.03 3.75
CA LYS A 452 21.97 13.59 2.75
C LYS A 452 21.85 12.67 1.53
N PRO A 453 20.66 12.56 0.93
CA PRO A 453 20.45 11.77 -0.27
C PRO A 453 21.32 12.29 -1.42
N GLY A 454 21.76 11.39 -2.28
CA GLY A 454 22.29 11.80 -3.57
C GLY A 454 22.89 10.69 -4.40
N ALA A 455 23.03 11.01 -5.68
CA ALA A 455 23.36 10.08 -6.74
C ALA A 455 24.84 10.19 -7.13
N ASP A 456 25.74 9.73 -6.26
CA ASP A 456 27.14 9.53 -6.60
C ASP A 456 27.34 8.23 -7.40
N ALA A 457 28.49 8.10 -8.09
CA ALA A 457 28.74 6.96 -8.96
C ALA A 457 28.65 5.60 -8.25
N ARG A 458 28.98 5.56 -6.95
CA ARG A 458 28.81 4.36 -6.12
C ARG A 458 27.33 4.08 -5.86
N ALA A 459 26.59 5.07 -5.35
CA ALA A 459 25.16 4.91 -5.09
C ALA A 459 24.37 4.45 -6.32
N LEU A 460 24.70 4.97 -7.51
CA LEU A 460 24.08 4.54 -8.77
C LEU A 460 24.45 3.10 -9.17
N ARG A 461 25.69 2.66 -8.91
CA ARG A 461 26.09 1.26 -9.14
C ARG A 461 25.37 0.29 -8.20
N VAL A 462 25.26 0.63 -6.91
CA VAL A 462 24.44 -0.14 -5.96
C VAL A 462 22.99 -0.18 -6.44
N ALA A 463 22.37 0.97 -6.73
CA ALA A 463 20.97 1.05 -7.15
C ALA A 463 20.71 0.19 -8.40
N ARG A 464 21.61 0.25 -9.39
CA ARG A 464 21.56 -0.62 -10.57
C ARG A 464 21.66 -2.10 -10.19
N ALA A 465 22.58 -2.47 -9.30
CA ALA A 465 22.75 -3.87 -8.86
C ALA A 465 21.51 -4.39 -8.13
N VAL A 466 20.89 -3.56 -7.29
CA VAL A 466 19.63 -3.85 -6.59
C VAL A 466 18.52 -4.10 -7.61
N LEU A 467 18.33 -3.20 -8.58
CA LEU A 467 17.30 -3.35 -9.62
C LEU A 467 17.52 -4.61 -10.48
N VAL A 468 18.76 -4.90 -10.88
CA VAL A 468 19.08 -6.12 -11.65
C VAL A 468 18.82 -7.38 -10.83
N ARG A 469 19.19 -7.39 -9.55
CA ARG A 469 18.94 -8.54 -8.66
C ARG A 469 17.45 -8.72 -8.43
N ARG A 470 16.72 -7.63 -8.21
CA ARG A 470 15.27 -7.59 -8.10
C ARG A 470 14.59 -8.17 -9.35
N ALA A 471 15.07 -7.83 -10.54
CA ALA A 471 14.56 -8.37 -11.81
C ALA A 471 14.75 -9.89 -11.91
N GLY A 472 15.85 -10.42 -11.38
CA GLY A 472 16.15 -11.85 -11.35
C GLY A 472 15.30 -12.68 -10.39
N MET A 473 14.52 -12.04 -9.50
CA MET A 473 13.65 -12.73 -8.55
C MET A 473 12.31 -13.15 -9.16
N TYR A 474 11.88 -12.48 -10.24
CA TYR A 474 10.59 -12.75 -10.88
C TYR A 474 10.60 -14.06 -11.68
N VAL A 475 9.47 -14.74 -11.66
CA VAL A 475 9.19 -15.84 -12.60
C VAL A 475 8.80 -15.28 -13.98
N GLY A 476 9.01 -16.06 -15.04
CA GLY A 476 8.58 -15.70 -16.40
C GLY A 476 9.49 -14.72 -17.14
N GLY A 477 10.77 -14.65 -16.77
CA GLY A 477 11.78 -13.85 -17.49
C GLY A 477 11.47 -12.36 -17.55
N GLY A 478 11.71 -11.73 -18.71
CA GLY A 478 11.53 -10.29 -18.92
C GLY A 478 10.11 -9.88 -19.35
N VAL A 479 9.91 -8.57 -19.57
CA VAL A 479 8.62 -8.00 -19.99
C VAL A 479 8.05 -8.65 -21.27
N LEU A 480 8.92 -9.02 -22.22
CA LEU A 480 8.51 -9.64 -23.49
C LEU A 480 7.89 -11.03 -23.31
N GLU A 481 8.44 -11.83 -22.41
CA GLU A 481 7.96 -13.19 -22.14
C GLU A 481 6.57 -13.15 -21.49
N ASP A 482 6.37 -12.23 -20.56
CA ASP A 482 5.07 -12.01 -19.92
C ASP A 482 4.02 -11.44 -20.86
N LYS A 483 4.40 -10.53 -21.76
CA LYS A 483 3.51 -10.07 -22.83
C LYS A 483 3.06 -11.21 -23.73
N ALA A 484 4.00 -12.08 -24.13
CA ALA A 484 3.68 -13.25 -24.94
C ALA A 484 2.77 -14.23 -24.19
N ALA A 485 3.03 -14.47 -22.90
CA ALA A 485 2.19 -15.33 -22.06
C ALA A 485 0.77 -14.76 -21.89
N LEU A 486 0.65 -13.45 -21.68
CA LEU A 486 -0.64 -12.77 -21.58
C LEU A 486 -1.44 -12.85 -22.89
N GLY A 487 -0.78 -12.58 -24.03
CA GLY A 487 -1.40 -12.71 -25.35
C GLY A 487 -1.84 -14.13 -25.67
N ALA A 488 -1.05 -15.14 -25.26
CA ALA A 488 -1.43 -16.55 -25.41
C ALA A 488 -2.64 -16.92 -24.55
N LEU A 489 -2.76 -16.38 -23.34
CA LEU A 489 -3.94 -16.57 -22.49
C LEU A 489 -5.18 -15.90 -23.12
N ASP A 490 -5.05 -14.72 -23.69
CA ASP A 490 -6.17 -13.98 -24.29
C ASP A 490 -6.67 -14.58 -25.60
N ALA A 491 -5.78 -15.23 -26.35
CA ALA A 491 -6.14 -15.94 -27.58
C ALA A 491 -7.06 -17.15 -27.33
N VAL A 492 -7.04 -17.72 -26.12
CA VAL A 492 -7.91 -18.83 -25.74
C VAL A 492 -9.27 -18.23 -25.31
N PRO A 493 -10.41 -18.64 -25.88
CA PRO A 493 -11.72 -18.19 -25.40
C PRO A 493 -11.89 -18.56 -23.92
N VAL A 494 -12.22 -17.59 -23.08
CA VAL A 494 -12.54 -17.83 -21.67
C VAL A 494 -13.91 -18.52 -21.63
N SER A 495 -13.97 -19.78 -21.18
CA SER A 495 -15.25 -20.35 -20.75
C SER A 495 -15.62 -19.72 -19.42
N VAL A 496 -16.91 -19.44 -19.23
CA VAL A 496 -17.44 -18.98 -17.94
C VAL A 496 -17.14 -20.07 -16.90
N GLY A 497 -16.15 -19.83 -16.03
CA GLY A 497 -15.75 -20.77 -14.97
C GLY A 497 -14.26 -21.12 -14.89
N ASP A 498 -13.40 -20.64 -15.80
CA ASP A 498 -11.95 -20.89 -15.71
C ASP A 498 -11.26 -19.94 -14.72
N VAL A 499 -11.50 -20.17 -13.43
CA VAL A 499 -10.95 -19.40 -12.30
C VAL A 499 -9.42 -19.40 -12.33
N GLY A 500 -8.80 -20.56 -12.58
CA GLY A 500 -7.34 -20.69 -12.63
C GLY A 500 -6.72 -19.84 -13.75
N LYS A 501 -7.35 -19.78 -14.92
CA LYS A 501 -6.90 -18.91 -16.00
C LYS A 501 -6.99 -17.42 -15.63
N ARG A 502 -8.08 -17.00 -14.96
CA ARG A 502 -8.24 -15.60 -14.52
C ARG A 502 -7.19 -15.23 -13.46
N ARG A 503 -7.00 -16.06 -12.45
CA ARG A 503 -5.95 -15.87 -11.42
C ARG A 503 -4.57 -15.78 -12.03
N ARG A 504 -4.25 -16.70 -12.95
CA ARG A 504 -3.00 -16.65 -13.72
C ARG A 504 -2.84 -15.34 -14.47
N ARG A 505 -3.89 -14.88 -15.17
CA ARG A 505 -3.90 -13.60 -15.89
C ARG A 505 -3.62 -12.43 -14.92
N HIS A 506 -4.24 -12.41 -13.74
CA HIS A 506 -3.97 -11.40 -12.69
C HIS A 506 -2.50 -11.42 -12.26
N ALA A 507 -1.94 -12.61 -12.00
CA ALA A 507 -0.53 -12.75 -11.65
C ALA A 507 0.41 -12.21 -12.74
N ILE A 508 0.11 -12.47 -14.03
CA ILE A 508 0.88 -11.91 -15.15
C ILE A 508 0.80 -10.38 -15.18
N MET A 509 -0.36 -9.81 -14.92
CA MET A 509 -0.55 -8.36 -14.96
C MET A 509 0.23 -7.64 -13.86
N VAL A 510 0.22 -8.17 -12.63
CA VAL A 510 1.01 -7.61 -11.51
C VAL A 510 2.51 -7.63 -11.83
N ARG A 511 3.06 -8.79 -12.19
CA ARG A 511 4.50 -8.90 -12.51
C ARG A 511 4.90 -8.06 -13.72
N LEU A 512 4.02 -7.94 -14.71
CA LEU A 512 4.27 -7.10 -15.89
C LEU A 512 4.33 -5.62 -15.51
N GLY A 513 3.46 -5.16 -14.61
CA GLY A 513 3.49 -3.82 -14.03
C GLY A 513 4.82 -3.53 -13.34
N GLU A 514 5.19 -4.36 -12.36
CA GLU A 514 6.44 -4.20 -11.61
C GLU A 514 7.69 -4.27 -12.52
N LYS A 515 7.74 -5.21 -13.47
CA LYS A 515 8.85 -5.33 -14.42
C LYS A 515 8.99 -4.13 -15.34
N ARG A 516 7.89 -3.50 -15.75
CA ARG A 516 7.92 -2.26 -16.56
C ARG A 516 8.51 -1.10 -15.78
N VAL A 517 8.08 -0.92 -14.52
CA VAL A 517 8.67 0.08 -13.61
C VAL A 517 10.17 -0.18 -13.48
N LEU A 518 10.56 -1.43 -13.26
CA LEU A 518 11.96 -1.84 -13.15
C LEU A 518 12.78 -1.51 -14.42
N GLU A 519 12.31 -1.87 -15.62
CA GLU A 519 13.00 -1.58 -16.88
C GLU A 519 13.16 -0.07 -17.10
N ALA A 520 12.13 0.73 -16.78
CA ALA A 520 12.19 2.18 -16.86
C ALA A 520 13.20 2.78 -15.87
N LEU A 521 13.22 2.31 -14.62
CA LEU A 521 14.17 2.72 -13.59
C LEU A 521 15.61 2.38 -13.98
N LEU A 522 15.85 1.17 -14.52
CA LEU A 522 17.17 0.78 -15.02
C LEU A 522 17.65 1.72 -16.13
N GLY A 523 16.78 2.10 -17.06
CA GLY A 523 17.10 3.07 -18.11
C GLY A 523 17.56 4.43 -17.54
N VAL A 524 16.81 4.96 -16.57
CA VAL A 524 17.14 6.23 -15.89
C VAL A 524 18.47 6.15 -15.13
N VAL A 525 18.71 5.04 -14.42
CA VAL A 525 19.96 4.83 -13.67
C VAL A 525 21.16 4.70 -14.62
N ASP A 526 21.03 3.97 -15.72
CA ASP A 526 22.10 3.80 -16.72
C ASP A 526 22.44 5.13 -17.41
N GLU A 527 21.43 5.94 -17.77
CA GLU A 527 21.64 7.28 -18.33
C GLU A 527 22.41 8.19 -17.36
N ALA A 528 22.00 8.18 -16.09
CA ALA A 528 22.63 9.01 -15.06
C ALA A 528 24.04 8.54 -14.68
N ALA A 529 24.27 7.24 -14.61
CA ALA A 529 25.62 6.69 -14.41
C ALA A 529 26.55 7.22 -15.51
N GLY A 530 26.08 7.23 -16.77
CA GLY A 530 26.81 7.81 -17.90
C GLY A 530 27.06 9.32 -17.79
N TRP A 531 26.25 10.09 -17.06
CA TRP A 531 26.49 11.51 -16.79
C TRP A 531 27.49 11.72 -15.65
N VAL A 532 27.31 11.02 -14.54
CA VAL A 532 28.19 11.13 -13.36
C VAL A 532 29.62 10.70 -13.71
N GLU A 533 29.79 9.62 -14.47
CA GLU A 533 31.12 9.20 -14.95
C GLU A 533 31.80 10.25 -15.84
N LYS A 534 31.03 11.00 -16.64
CA LYS A 534 31.56 12.10 -17.47
C LYS A 534 31.95 13.30 -16.61
N GLU A 535 31.16 13.65 -15.60
CA GLU A 535 31.46 14.74 -14.67
C GLU A 535 32.66 14.43 -13.78
N GLU A 536 32.74 13.23 -13.19
CA GLU A 536 33.89 12.79 -12.39
C GLU A 536 35.16 12.67 -13.27
N GLY A 537 35.01 12.16 -14.49
CA GLY A 537 36.09 12.11 -15.48
C GLY A 537 36.56 13.49 -15.97
N ALA A 538 35.67 14.49 -16.02
CA ALA A 538 35.99 15.88 -16.34
C ALA A 538 36.65 16.58 -15.14
N GLY A 539 36.12 16.40 -13.93
CA GLY A 539 36.69 16.90 -12.69
C GLY A 539 38.10 16.37 -12.44
N ALA A 540 38.34 15.08 -12.67
CA ALA A 540 39.68 14.48 -12.56
C ALA A 540 40.67 15.03 -13.63
N LYS A 541 40.19 15.39 -14.83
CA LYS A 541 41.00 16.05 -15.86
C LYS A 541 41.32 17.49 -15.49
N ASP A 542 40.38 18.23 -14.93
CA ASP A 542 40.58 19.61 -14.49
C ASP A 542 41.45 19.70 -13.23
N GLU A 543 41.35 18.76 -12.28
CA GLU A 543 42.30 18.62 -11.18
C GLU A 543 43.72 18.31 -11.68
N LYS A 544 43.87 17.41 -12.66
CA LYS A 544 45.18 17.13 -13.28
C LYS A 544 45.72 18.34 -14.03
N LYS A 545 44.85 19.14 -14.64
CA LYS A 545 45.21 20.37 -15.35
C LYS A 545 45.61 21.47 -14.38
N ASN A 546 44.93 21.62 -13.24
CA ASN A 546 45.29 22.54 -12.17
C ASN A 546 46.57 22.12 -11.44
N LYS A 547 46.77 20.82 -11.13
CA LYS A 547 48.06 20.32 -10.61
C LYS A 547 49.21 20.52 -11.59
N ARG A 548 48.99 20.34 -12.90
CA ARG A 548 49.99 20.66 -13.94
C ARG A 548 50.27 22.16 -14.10
N LYS A 549 49.30 23.02 -13.80
CA LYS A 549 49.45 24.48 -13.85
C LYS A 549 50.21 24.97 -12.61
N ALA A 550 49.88 24.48 -11.43
CA ALA A 550 50.60 24.73 -10.18
C ALA A 550 52.07 24.28 -10.25
N ALA A 551 52.33 23.09 -10.80
CA ALA A 551 53.71 22.60 -10.99
C ALA A 551 54.51 23.43 -12.03
N LYS A 552 53.84 24.05 -13.00
CA LYS A 552 54.49 24.96 -13.97
C LYS A 552 54.81 26.33 -13.39
N ASP A 553 53.98 26.82 -12.47
CA ASP A 553 54.22 28.10 -11.79
C ASP A 553 55.36 27.98 -10.76
N GLU A 554 55.53 26.82 -10.09
CA GLU A 554 56.69 26.55 -9.23
C GLU A 554 58.02 26.44 -10.01
N ASP A 555 58.02 25.84 -11.22
CA ASP A 555 59.22 25.75 -12.07
C ASP A 555 59.63 27.12 -12.67
N ALA A 556 58.66 28.01 -12.92
CA ALA A 556 58.92 29.37 -13.38
C ALA A 556 59.54 30.26 -12.28
N GLU A 557 59.22 30.00 -11.01
CA GLU A 557 59.80 30.70 -9.86
C GLU A 557 61.21 30.16 -9.52
N GLY A 558 61.46 28.86 -9.73
CA GLY A 558 62.79 28.25 -9.61
C GLY A 558 63.81 28.74 -10.66
N GLY A 559 63.36 29.04 -11.88
CA GLY A 559 64.22 29.55 -12.97
C GLY A 559 64.73 30.98 -12.76
N ARG A 560 64.05 31.80 -11.95
CA ARG A 560 64.43 33.20 -11.68
C ARG A 560 65.50 33.37 -10.60
N LYS A 561 65.74 32.35 -9.77
CA LYS A 561 66.78 32.37 -8.72
C LYS A 561 68.18 31.91 -9.18
N LYS A 562 68.35 31.43 -10.42
CA LYS A 562 69.64 30.92 -10.94
C LYS A 562 70.40 31.88 -11.88
N ARG A 563 69.91 33.10 -12.11
CA ARG A 563 70.66 34.17 -12.79
C ARG A 563 70.77 35.37 -11.86
N ARG A 564 71.70 35.33 -10.93
CA ARG A 564 72.22 36.53 -10.29
C ARG A 564 73.67 36.33 -9.87
#